data_AF-A0AAP0J3K5-F1
#
_entry.id   AF-A0AAP0J3K5-F1
#
_cell.length_a   1.000
_cell.length_b   1.000
_cell.length_c   1.000
_cell.angle_alpha   90.00
_cell.angle_beta   90.00
_cell.angle_gamma   90.00
#
_symmetry.space_group_name_H-M   'P 1'
#
loop_
_entity.id
_entity.type
_entity.pdbx_description
1 polymer ?
#
loop_
_entity_poly.entity_id
_entity_poly.type
_entity_poly.pdbx_seq_one_letter_code
_entity_poly.pdbx_strand_id
1 'polypeptide(L)' 'MENLEESWKTWTSSVNAGKIFLGLPAAADAAGTGFIPSDDLTSKVLPLIKGSGKYGGVMLWSKYYDDQSGYSASIKNDV' A
#
# COMPACT_ATOMS: atom_id res chain seq x y z
N MET A 1 3.77 1.38 13.02
CA MET A 1 2.68 1.75 12.08
C MET A 1 2.37 3.24 12.12
N GLU A 2 2.59 3.93 13.24
CA GLU A 2 2.39 5.39 13.39
C GLU A 2 3.02 6.20 12.23
N ASN A 3 4.27 5.92 11.85
CA ASN A 3 4.94 6.64 10.77
C ASN A 3 4.26 6.53 9.39
N LEU A 4 3.60 5.40 9.07
CA LEU A 4 2.92 5.23 7.78
C LEU A 4 1.60 5.99 7.76
N GLU A 5 0.81 5.89 8.83
CA GLU A 5 -0.48 6.57 8.93
C GLU A 5 -0.31 8.09 8.93
N GLU A 6 0.66 8.62 9.67
CA GLU A 6 0.99 10.04 9.69
C GLU A 6 1.48 10.54 8.32
N SER A 7 2.33 9.76 7.65
CA SER A 7 2.77 10.06 6.29
C SER A 7 1.57 10.07 5.33
N TRP A 8 0.69 9.08 5.40
CA TRP A 8 -0.50 9.01 4.56
C TRP A 8 -1.44 10.22 4.77
N LYS A 9 -1.68 10.61 6.03
CA LYS A 9 -2.44 11.81 6.39
C LYS A 9 -1.80 13.07 5.81
N THR A 10 -0.48 13.19 5.89
CA THR A 10 0.26 14.33 5.34
C THR A 10 0.10 14.40 3.82
N TRP A 11 0.34 13.30 3.11
CA TRP A 11 0.21 13.22 1.65
C TRP A 11 -1.22 13.52 1.18
N THR A 12 -2.22 12.91 1.82
CA THR A 12 -3.62 13.08 1.42
C THR A 12 -4.19 14.46 1.76
N SER A 13 -3.68 15.15 2.78
CA SER A 13 -4.09 16.52 3.11
C SER A 13 -3.35 17.58 2.28
N SER A 14 -2.06 17.37 2.00
CA SER A 14 -1.18 18.43 1.48
C SER A 14 -1.03 18.43 -0.04
N VAL A 15 -1.22 17.28 -0.71
CA VAL A 15 -1.07 17.18 -2.18
C VAL A 15 -2.41 17.40 -2.89
N ASN A 16 -2.42 18.31 -3.86
CA ASN A 16 -3.58 18.54 -4.73
C ASN A 16 -3.63 17.49 -5.85
N ALA A 17 -4.25 16.35 -5.56
CA ALA A 17 -4.50 15.28 -6.51
C ALA A 17 -5.88 14.65 -6.26
N GLY A 18 -6.49 14.11 -7.33
CA GLY A 18 -7.78 13.41 -7.22
C GLY A 18 -7.67 12.09 -6.48
N LYS A 19 -6.62 11.30 -6.77
CA LYS A 19 -6.37 9.99 -6.17
C LYS A 19 -4.89 9.82 -5.82
N ILE A 20 -4.63 9.17 -4.70
CA ILE A 20 -3.31 8.83 -4.17
C ILE A 20 -3.31 7.32 -3.90
N PHE A 21 -2.21 6.67 -4.27
CA PHE A 21 -2.02 5.24 -4.15
C PHE A 21 -0.91 4.96 -3.14
N LEU A 22 -1.08 3.93 -2.31
CA LEU A 22 0.00 3.48 -1.42
C LEU A 22 0.99 2.63 -2.23
N GLY A 23 2.21 3.12 -2.40
CA GLY A 23 3.28 2.38 -3.07
C GLY A 23 3.97 1.39 -2.14
N LEU A 24 4.05 0.12 -2.53
CA LEU A 24 4.65 -0.96 -1.72
C LEU A 24 5.56 -1.86 -2.57
N PRO A 25 6.60 -2.47 -1.96
CA PRO A 25 7.30 -3.59 -2.56
C PRO A 25 6.37 -4.80 -2.67
N ALA A 26 6.38 -5.51 -3.81
CA ALA A 26 5.57 -6.71 -4.03
C ALA A 26 6.15 -7.97 -3.36
N ALA A 27 7.37 -7.91 -2.88
CA ALA A 27 8.04 -8.98 -2.13
C ALA A 27 9.07 -8.39 -1.16
N ALA A 28 9.47 -9.15 -0.15
CA ALA A 28 10.53 -8.75 0.77
C ALA A 28 11.85 -8.44 0.04
N ASP A 29 12.20 -9.23 -0.98
CA ASP A 29 13.43 -9.05 -1.77
C ASP A 29 13.35 -7.89 -2.78
N ALA A 30 12.16 -7.28 -2.95
CA ALA A 30 11.97 -6.17 -3.89
C ALA A 30 12.51 -4.84 -3.35
N ALA A 31 12.83 -4.74 -2.06
CA ALA A 31 13.41 -3.58 -1.40
C ALA A 31 14.20 -3.98 -0.15
N GLY A 32 15.20 -3.19 0.25
CA GLY A 32 15.95 -3.48 1.47
C GLY A 32 15.11 -3.45 2.76
N THR A 33 14.03 -2.67 2.78
CA THR A 33 13.03 -2.56 3.85
C THR A 33 11.68 -2.11 3.28
N GLY A 34 10.62 -2.12 4.11
CA GLY A 34 9.32 -1.52 3.76
C GLY A 34 8.31 -2.47 3.12
N PHE A 35 8.65 -3.76 2.97
CA PHE A 35 7.67 -4.79 2.64
C PHE A 35 6.68 -4.97 3.79
N ILE A 36 5.39 -5.12 3.45
CA ILE A 36 4.30 -5.36 4.40
C ILE A 36 3.66 -6.69 4.00
N PRO A 37 3.57 -7.71 4.87
CA PRO A 37 2.83 -8.93 4.56
C PRO A 37 1.37 -8.64 4.21
N SER A 38 0.76 -9.44 3.32
CA SER A 38 -0.62 -9.24 2.87
C SER A 38 -1.61 -9.16 4.03
N ASP A 39 -1.48 -10.04 5.02
CA ASP A 39 -2.37 -10.08 6.18
C ASP A 39 -2.27 -8.80 7.02
N ASP A 40 -1.08 -8.23 7.15
CA ASP A 40 -0.86 -6.95 7.84
C ASP A 40 -1.38 -5.77 7.01
N LEU A 41 -1.22 -5.82 5.68
CA LEU A 41 -1.78 -4.80 4.79
C LEU A 41 -3.31 -4.77 4.92
N THR A 42 -3.98 -5.92 4.81
CA THR A 42 -5.44 -6.00 4.83
C THR A 42 -6.04 -5.74 6.21
N SER A 43 -5.46 -6.27 7.28
CA SER A 43 -6.04 -6.16 8.63
C SER A 43 -5.67 -4.87 9.36
N LYS A 44 -4.53 -4.24 9.05
CA LYS A 44 -4.02 -3.08 9.81
C LYS A 44 -3.87 -1.83 8.97
N VAL A 45 -3.42 -1.91 7.71
CA VAL A 45 -3.10 -0.72 6.91
C VAL A 45 -4.29 -0.22 6.09
N LEU A 46 -4.96 -1.11 5.34
CA LEU A 46 -6.11 -0.73 4.50
C LEU A 46 -7.24 -0.05 5.31
N PRO A 47 -7.62 -0.51 6.53
CA PRO A 47 -8.63 0.17 7.34
C PRO A 47 -8.26 1.62 7.69
N LEU A 48 -6.97 1.93 7.82
CA LEU A 48 -6.48 3.26 8.15
C LEU A 48 -6.49 4.20 6.94
N ILE A 49 -6.12 3.70 5.75
CA ILE A 49 -5.93 4.54 4.56
C ILE A 49 -7.20 4.72 3.73
N LYS A 50 -8.11 3.73 3.72
CA LYS A 50 -9.34 3.73 2.92
C LYS A 50 -10.36 4.78 3.36
N GLY A 51 -10.25 5.30 4.58
CA GLY A 51 -11.10 6.39 5.07
C GLY A 51 -10.89 7.72 4.34
N SER A 52 -9.77 7.89 3.62
CA SER A 52 -9.51 9.10 2.85
C SER A 52 -10.26 9.10 1.52
N GLY A 53 -11.01 10.16 1.21
CA GLY A 53 -11.66 10.33 -0.11
C GLY A 53 -10.69 10.34 -1.30
N LYS A 54 -9.40 10.59 -1.03
CA LYS A 54 -8.32 10.53 -2.02
C LYS A 54 -7.70 9.15 -2.18
N TYR A 55 -8.11 8.13 -1.43
CA TYR A 55 -7.63 6.76 -1.65
C TYR A 55 -7.99 6.29 -3.07
N GLY A 56 -6.96 5.85 -3.82
CA GLY A 56 -7.06 5.33 -5.18
C GLY A 56 -6.74 3.84 -5.33
N GLY A 57 -6.01 3.26 -4.37
CA GLY A 57 -5.58 1.87 -4.43
C GLY A 57 -4.15 1.67 -3.92
N VAL A 58 -3.57 0.55 -4.33
CA VAL A 58 -2.17 0.17 -4.03
C VAL A 58 -1.38 0.13 -5.34
N MET A 59 -0.14 0.63 -5.31
CA MET A 59 0.84 0.49 -6.38
C MET A 59 1.93 -0.48 -5.92
N LEU A 60 2.29 -1.44 -6.78
CA LEU A 60 3.28 -2.46 -6.46
C LEU A 60 4.54 -2.31 -7.28
N TRP A 61 5.68 -2.27 -6.61
CA TRP A 61 7.00 -2.43 -7.22
C TRP A 61 7.51 -3.85 -6.96
N SER A 62 7.64 -4.72 -7.96
CA SER A 62 7.32 -4.56 -9.38
C SER A 62 6.61 -5.82 -9.89
N LYS A 63 6.16 -5.81 -11.15
CA LYS A 63 5.51 -6.97 -11.78
C LYS A 63 6.33 -8.27 -11.64
N TYR A 64 7.65 -8.19 -11.75
CA TYR A 64 8.54 -9.35 -11.62
C TYR A 64 8.41 -10.01 -10.26
N TYR A 65 8.46 -9.22 -9.18
CA TYR A 65 8.34 -9.73 -7.82
C TYR A 65 6.90 -10.16 -7.51
N ASP A 66 5.92 -9.43 -8.04
CA ASP A 66 4.50 -9.77 -7.90
C ASP A 66 4.15 -11.14 -8.49
N ASP A 67 4.73 -11.49 -9.64
CA ASP A 67 4.56 -12.82 -10.25
C ASP A 67 5.15 -13.95 -9.39
N GLN A 68 6.21 -13.67 -8.65
CA GLN A 68 6.89 -14.66 -7.82
C GLN A 68 6.21 -14.82 -6.45
N SER A 69 5.76 -13.73 -5.85
CA SER A 69 5.15 -13.72 -4.52
C SER A 69 3.63 -13.94 -4.55
N GLY A 70 2.96 -13.61 -5.66
CA GLY A 70 1.51 -13.60 -5.77
C GLY A 70 0.85 -12.48 -4.95
N TYR A 71 1.57 -11.40 -4.67
CA TYR A 71 1.12 -10.37 -3.71
C TYR A 71 -0.15 -9.65 -4.15
N SER A 72 -0.29 -9.27 -5.42
CA SER A 72 -1.50 -8.66 -5.94
C SER A 72 -2.70 -9.59 -5.85
N ALA A 73 -2.50 -10.89 -6.09
CA ALA A 73 -3.55 -11.90 -5.99
C ALA A 73 -4.07 -12.04 -4.55
N SER A 74 -3.19 -11.91 -3.54
CA SER A 74 -3.57 -12.03 -2.14
C SER A 74 -4.32 -10.81 -1.59
N ILE A 75 -4.20 -9.64 -2.21
CA ILE A 75 -4.86 -8.41 -1.75
C ILE A 75 -5.96 -7.89 -2.68
N LYS A 76 -6.18 -8.53 -3.85
CA LYS A 76 -7.05 -8.03 -4.92
C LYS A 76 -8.48 -7.71 -4.48
N ASN A 77 -9.03 -8.52 -3.58
CA ASN A 77 -10.42 -8.35 -3.11
C ASN A 77 -10.54 -7.33 -1.96
N ASP A 78 -9.41 -6.95 -1.37
CA ASP A 78 -9.35 -6.03 -0.24
C ASP A 78 -9.03 -4.61 -0.65
N VAL A 79 -8.45 -4.37 -1.84
CA VAL A 79 -8.00 -3.05 -2.33
C VAL A 79 -9.14 -2.23 -2.91
#